data_AF-A0A2J6I6R4-F1
#
_entry.id   AF-A0A2J6I6R4-F1
#
_cell.length_a   1.000
_cell.length_b   1.000
_cell.length_c   1.000
_cell.angle_alpha   90.00
_cell.angle_beta   90.00
_cell.angle_gamma   90.00
#
_symmetry.space_group_name_H-M   'P 1'
#
loop_
_entity.id
_entity.type
_entity.pdbx_description
1 polymer ?
#
loop_
_entity_poly.entity_id
_entity_poly.type
_entity_poly.pdbx_seq_one_letter_code
_entity_poly.pdbx_strand_id
1 'polypeptide(L)'
;MDKIIKFDHKQSAHCENGVVSNLMKFYGIEISEPMVFGIGSGLFFSHMPFLKVNGIPVTSFRPLPGVIFKRISRRLGIKFEKHKYSKPDKAMSELDKNLEKGIPTGLLVGVYHLTYFPDPYRFHFNAHNLVVYGKKDDNYYISDPIM
;
A
#
# COMPACT_ATOMS: atom_id res chain seq x y z
N MET A 1 -10.27 -16.47 -13.92
CA MET A 1 -11.30 -16.25 -12.88
C MET A 1 -11.78 -14.82 -13.03
N ASP A 2 -13.09 -14.62 -13.08
CA ASP A 2 -13.71 -13.29 -13.09
C ASP A 2 -14.37 -13.03 -11.74
N LYS A 3 -13.78 -12.14 -10.96
CA LYS A 3 -14.26 -11.77 -9.63
C LYS A 3 -13.99 -10.30 -9.39
N ILE A 4 -15.04 -9.54 -9.13
CA ILE A 4 -14.96 -8.15 -8.70
C ILE A 4 -15.58 -8.07 -7.31
N ILE A 5 -14.79 -7.63 -6.33
CA ILE A 5 -15.23 -7.44 -4.96
C ILE A 5 -15.89 -6.06 -4.87
N LYS A 6 -17.00 -5.94 -4.14
CA LYS A 6 -17.59 -4.64 -3.81
C LYS A 6 -16.62 -3.89 -2.89
N PHE A 7 -15.82 -3.00 -3.47
CA PHE A 7 -14.79 -2.26 -2.79
C PHE A 7 -15.05 -0.76 -2.95
N ASP A 8 -15.16 -0.05 -1.83
CA ASP A 8 -15.44 1.38 -1.82
C ASP A 8 -14.13 2.16 -1.71
N HIS A 9 -13.66 2.63 -2.87
CA HIS A 9 -12.41 3.37 -3.00
C HIS A 9 -12.52 4.77 -2.35
N LYS A 10 -11.57 5.11 -1.49
CA LYS A 10 -11.33 6.49 -1.05
C LYS A 10 -9.93 6.94 -1.41
N GLN A 11 -9.85 8.16 -1.94
CA GLN A 11 -8.60 8.85 -2.20
C GLN A 11 -7.94 9.30 -0.88
N SER A 12 -6.63 9.46 -0.91
CA SER A 12 -5.76 9.79 0.21
C SER A 12 -4.51 10.50 -0.30
N ALA A 13 -3.82 11.23 0.56
CA ALA A 13 -2.58 11.91 0.19
C ALA A 13 -1.36 10.97 0.17
N HIS A 14 -1.40 9.88 0.94
CA HIS A 14 -0.28 8.94 1.07
C HIS A 14 -0.70 7.52 0.74
N CYS A 15 0.06 6.87 -0.14
CA CYS A 15 -0.28 5.54 -0.61
C CYS A 15 -0.35 4.47 0.49
N GLU A 16 0.66 4.41 1.38
CA GLU A 16 0.69 3.46 2.50
C GLU A 16 -0.52 3.64 3.44
N ASN A 17 -0.82 4.88 3.82
CA ASN A 17 -1.92 5.16 4.75
C ASN A 17 -3.29 4.92 4.10
N GLY A 18 -3.43 5.33 2.83
CA GLY A 18 -4.66 5.15 2.07
C GLY A 18 -5.00 3.69 1.84
N VAL A 19 -4.01 2.84 1.52
CA VAL A 19 -4.22 1.38 1.43
C VAL A 19 -4.73 0.82 2.76
N VAL A 20 -4.09 1.19 3.88
CA VAL A 20 -4.56 0.73 5.21
C VAL A 20 -5.99 1.20 5.45
N SER A 21 -6.28 2.49 5.27
CA SER A 21 -7.61 3.07 5.49
C SER A 21 -8.69 2.36 4.65
N ASN A 22 -8.43 2.14 3.36
CA ASN A 22 -9.35 1.47 2.45
C ASN A 22 -9.56 -0.01 2.79
N LEU A 23 -8.51 -0.75 3.13
CA LEU A 23 -8.63 -2.15 3.55
C LEU A 23 -9.40 -2.28 4.88
N MET A 24 -9.12 -1.42 5.86
CA MET A 24 -9.87 -1.42 7.12
C MET A 24 -11.35 -1.12 6.89
N LYS A 25 -11.65 -0.15 6.04
CA LYS A 25 -13.03 0.19 5.67
C LYS A 25 -13.75 -0.98 5.01
N PHE A 26 -13.08 -1.72 4.13
CA PHE A 26 -13.64 -2.95 3.54
C PHE A 26 -14.07 -3.97 4.60
N TYR A 27 -13.33 -4.08 5.71
CA TYR A 27 -13.68 -4.92 6.85
C TYR A 27 -14.63 -4.25 7.87
N GLY A 28 -15.26 -3.13 7.52
CA GLY A 28 -16.22 -2.42 8.37
C GLY A 28 -15.60 -1.56 9.47
N ILE A 29 -14.29 -1.34 9.43
CA ILE A 29 -13.57 -0.50 10.41
C ILE A 29 -13.33 0.87 9.78
N GLU A 30 -14.12 1.85 10.18
CA GLU A 30 -13.97 3.22 9.69
C GLU A 30 -12.79 3.93 10.36
N ILE A 31 -11.65 3.94 9.67
CA ILE A 31 -10.47 4.70 10.08
C ILE A 31 -10.01 5.61 8.94
N SER A 32 -9.96 6.92 9.20
CA SER A 32 -9.48 7.92 8.25
C SER A 32 -7.95 7.86 8.08
N GLU A 33 -7.45 8.40 6.96
CA GLU A 33 -6.01 8.51 6.71
C GLU A 33 -5.25 9.23 7.85
N PRO A 34 -5.72 10.37 8.41
CA PRO A 34 -5.05 10.99 9.55
C PRO A 34 -4.99 10.10 10.80
N MET A 35 -6.04 9.30 11.06
CA MET A 35 -6.03 8.35 12.18
C MET A 35 -5.04 7.22 11.93
N VAL A 36 -4.99 6.67 10.71
CA VAL A 36 -3.96 5.69 10.30
C VAL A 36 -2.57 6.29 10.52
N PHE A 37 -2.33 7.53 10.10
CA PHE A 37 -1.06 8.21 10.28
C PHE A 37 -0.71 8.41 11.78
N GLY A 38 -1.66 8.86 12.59
CA GLY A 38 -1.47 9.06 14.03
C GLY A 38 -1.24 7.75 14.79
N ILE A 39 -2.09 6.75 14.58
CA ILE A 39 -1.97 5.40 15.17
C ILE A 39 -0.74 4.67 14.62
N GLY A 40 -0.26 5.00 13.43
CA GLY A 40 1.02 4.54 12.90
C GLY A 40 2.24 5.23 13.52
N SER A 41 2.05 6.27 14.34
CA SER A 41 3.13 7.20 14.75
C SER A 41 3.93 7.67 13.52
N GLY A 42 3.22 8.10 12.49
CA GLY A 42 3.78 8.52 11.21
C GLY A 42 4.48 9.88 11.27
N LEU A 43 4.11 10.73 12.23
CA LEU A 43 4.80 11.98 12.50
C LEU A 43 6.05 11.70 13.33
N PHE A 44 7.21 12.03 12.78
CA PHE A 44 8.51 11.88 13.42
C PHE A 44 9.45 12.98 12.94
N PHE A 45 10.54 13.24 13.67
CA PHE A 45 11.63 14.08 13.20
C PHE A 45 12.95 13.42 13.58
N SER A 46 13.86 13.31 12.61
CA SER A 46 15.25 12.92 12.83
C SER A 46 16.16 13.67 11.90
N HIS A 47 17.30 14.08 12.46
CA HIS A 47 18.40 14.67 11.74
C HIS A 47 19.68 13.92 12.14
N MET A 48 20.35 13.29 11.18
CA MET A 48 21.56 12.51 11.38
C MET A 48 22.72 13.16 10.60
N PRO A 49 23.46 14.11 11.20
CA PRO A 49 24.49 14.88 10.51
C PRO A 49 25.67 14.03 10.02
N PHE A 50 25.87 12.87 10.64
CA PHE A 50 26.93 11.90 10.31
C PHE A 50 26.54 10.91 9.20
N LEU A 51 25.25 10.78 8.87
CA LEU A 51 24.78 9.92 7.78
C LEU A 51 24.44 10.79 6.58
N LYS A 52 25.07 10.53 5.43
CA LYS A 52 24.88 11.32 4.21
C LYS A 52 24.31 10.48 3.09
N VAL A 53 23.28 10.99 2.42
CA VAL A 53 22.77 10.46 1.14
C VAL A 53 23.01 11.53 0.09
N ASN A 54 23.72 11.19 -0.99
CA ASN A 54 24.14 12.15 -2.02
C ASN A 54 24.88 13.38 -1.46
N GLY A 55 25.69 13.18 -0.41
CA GLY A 55 26.45 14.26 0.24
C GLY A 55 25.66 15.13 1.23
N ILE A 56 24.34 14.96 1.33
CA ILE A 56 23.47 15.75 2.21
C ILE A 56 23.15 14.96 3.49
N PRO A 57 23.22 15.57 4.68
CA PRO A 57 22.77 14.96 5.93
C PRO A 57 21.35 14.41 5.84
N VAL A 58 21.15 13.20 6.37
CA VAL A 58 19.84 12.58 6.38
C VAL A 58 18.93 13.32 7.36
N THR A 59 17.87 13.93 6.83
CA THR A 59 16.75 14.47 7.60
C THR A 59 15.49 13.74 7.19
N SER A 60 14.74 13.20 8.15
CA SER A 60 13.47 12.51 7.89
C SER A 60 12.37 13.02 8.81
N PHE A 61 11.17 13.12 8.25
CA PHE A 61 9.95 13.48 8.98
C PHE A 61 8.99 12.30 9.15
N ARG A 62 9.43 11.10 8.75
CA ARG A 62 8.60 9.90 8.67
C ARG A 62 9.35 8.64 9.08
N PRO A 63 8.65 7.64 9.61
CA PRO A 63 9.22 6.32 9.83
C PRO A 63 9.53 5.64 8.48
N LEU A 64 10.33 4.58 8.53
CA LEU A 64 10.62 3.76 7.36
C LEU A 64 9.32 3.12 6.79
N PRO A 65 9.26 2.87 5.47
CA PRO A 65 8.13 2.19 4.85
C PRO A 65 7.82 0.85 5.53
N GLY A 66 6.54 0.55 5.74
CA GLY A 66 6.06 -0.67 6.40
C GLY A 66 5.99 -0.60 7.93
N VAL A 67 6.58 0.43 8.56
CA VAL A 67 6.50 0.61 10.01
C VAL A 67 5.08 0.99 10.44
N ILE A 68 4.36 1.74 9.60
CA ILE A 68 2.98 2.17 9.86
C ILE A 68 2.07 0.94 9.97
N PHE A 69 2.10 0.04 8.97
CA PHE A 69 1.38 -1.24 9.00
C PHE A 69 1.62 -2.01 10.31
N LYS A 70 2.90 -2.20 10.69
CA LYS A 70 3.27 -2.96 11.89
C LYS A 70 2.72 -2.32 13.18
N ARG A 71 2.77 -0.99 13.28
CA ARG A 71 2.30 -0.27 14.47
C ARG A 71 0.79 -0.30 14.58
N ILE A 72 0.07 -0.09 13.48
CA ILE A 72 -1.40 -0.18 13.44
C ILE A 72 -1.85 -1.59 13.79
N SER A 73 -1.26 -2.60 13.15
CA SER A 73 -1.51 -4.01 13.44
C SER A 73 -1.48 -4.30 14.94
N ARG A 74 -0.37 -3.90 15.59
CA ARG A 74 -0.18 -4.10 17.03
C ARG A 74 -1.15 -3.29 17.89
N ARG A 75 -1.41 -2.03 17.55
CA ARG A 75 -2.21 -1.10 18.38
C ARG A 75 -3.71 -1.38 18.29
N LEU A 76 -4.18 -1.86 17.15
CA LEU A 76 -5.59 -2.21 16.94
C LEU A 76 -5.90 -3.69 17.14
N GLY A 77 -4.88 -4.52 17.40
CA GLY A 77 -5.05 -5.97 17.52
C GLY A 77 -5.41 -6.66 16.20
N ILE A 78 -5.10 -6.03 15.06
CA ILE A 78 -5.44 -6.52 13.72
C ILE A 78 -4.22 -7.20 13.11
N LYS A 79 -4.38 -8.42 12.60
CA LYS A 79 -3.28 -9.16 11.96
C LYS A 79 -3.23 -8.82 10.46
N PHE A 80 -2.08 -8.33 10.00
CA PHE A 80 -1.78 -8.22 8.57
C PHE A 80 -0.88 -9.38 8.16
N GLU A 81 -1.28 -10.13 7.15
CA GLU A 81 -0.43 -11.15 6.54
C GLU A 81 0.36 -10.53 5.39
N LYS A 82 1.69 -10.61 5.45
CA LYS A 82 2.60 -10.06 4.45
C LYS A 82 3.41 -11.18 3.84
N HIS A 83 3.35 -11.29 2.53
CA HIS A 83 4.11 -12.27 1.76
C HIS A 83 5.03 -11.56 0.77
N LYS A 84 6.24 -12.10 0.61
CA LYS A 84 7.18 -11.69 -0.44
C LYS A 84 7.48 -12.91 -1.29
N TYR A 85 7.45 -12.72 -2.60
CA TYR A 85 7.69 -13.77 -3.57
C TYR A 85 8.91 -13.40 -4.42
N SER A 86 9.72 -14.40 -4.77
CA SER A 86 10.84 -14.26 -5.71
C SER A 86 10.44 -14.61 -7.14
N LYS A 87 9.36 -15.38 -7.33
CA LYS A 87 8.83 -15.79 -8.64
C LYS A 87 7.56 -15.01 -8.96
N PRO A 88 7.49 -14.28 -10.09
CA PRO A 88 6.30 -13.51 -10.49
C PRO A 88 5.04 -14.38 -10.57
N ASP A 89 5.10 -15.53 -11.21
CA ASP A 89 3.94 -16.41 -11.40
C ASP A 89 3.33 -16.86 -10.06
N LYS A 90 4.18 -17.09 -9.05
CA LYS A 90 3.72 -17.44 -7.71
C LYS A 90 3.01 -16.27 -7.04
N ALA A 91 3.52 -15.05 -7.19
CA ALA A 91 2.87 -13.85 -6.65
C ALA A 91 1.48 -13.64 -7.28
N MET A 92 1.39 -13.78 -8.61
CA MET A 92 0.15 -13.63 -9.35
C MET A 92 -0.87 -14.73 -8.98
N SER A 93 -0.41 -15.98 -8.85
CA SER A 93 -1.27 -17.09 -8.42
C SER A 93 -1.85 -16.88 -7.01
N GLU A 94 -1.06 -16.36 -6.06
CA GLU A 94 -1.53 -16.08 -4.70
C GLU A 94 -2.48 -14.87 -4.66
N LEU A 95 -2.24 -13.85 -5.49
CA LEU A 95 -3.17 -12.74 -5.68
C LEU A 95 -4.53 -13.26 -6.18
N ASP A 96 -4.54 -14.08 -7.23
CA ASP A 96 -5.76 -14.65 -7.79
C ASP A 96 -6.53 -15.47 -6.75
N LYS A 97 -5.84 -16.32 -5.98
CA LYS A 97 -6.45 -17.10 -4.89
C LYS A 97 -7.09 -16.22 -3.79
N ASN A 98 -6.49 -15.08 -3.45
CA ASN A 98 -7.08 -14.16 -2.48
C ASN A 98 -8.34 -13.50 -3.06
N LEU A 99 -8.30 -13.06 -4.31
CA LEU A 99 -9.46 -12.46 -4.97
C LEU A 99 -10.62 -13.44 -5.08
N GLU A 100 -10.34 -14.72 -5.39
CA GLU A 100 -11.33 -15.80 -5.39
C GLU A 100 -12.07 -15.94 -4.06
N LYS A 101 -11.34 -15.79 -2.94
CA LYS A 101 -11.89 -15.81 -1.58
C LYS A 101 -12.60 -14.52 -1.19
N GLY A 102 -12.68 -13.53 -2.06
CA GLY A 102 -13.25 -12.21 -1.76
C GLY A 102 -12.36 -11.35 -0.88
N ILE A 103 -11.04 -11.58 -0.89
CA ILE A 103 -10.06 -10.84 -0.09
C ILE A 103 -9.38 -9.79 -1.00
N PRO A 104 -9.70 -8.49 -0.87
CA PRO A 104 -8.95 -7.44 -1.56
C PRO A 104 -7.52 -7.42 -1.02
N THR A 105 -6.54 -7.33 -1.90
CA THR A 105 -5.13 -7.53 -1.54
C THR A 105 -4.34 -6.24 -1.75
N GLY A 106 -3.73 -5.73 -0.67
CA GLY A 106 -2.77 -4.64 -0.75
C GLY A 106 -1.45 -5.10 -1.38
N LEU A 107 -0.93 -4.32 -2.32
CA LEU A 107 0.33 -4.59 -3.02
C LEU A 107 1.32 -3.44 -2.84
N LEU A 108 2.60 -3.79 -2.79
CA LEU A 108 3.72 -2.86 -2.96
C LEU A 108 4.27 -3.05 -4.38
N VAL A 109 4.15 -2.02 -5.21
CA VAL A 109 4.48 -2.06 -6.64
C VAL A 109 5.44 -0.93 -7.02
N GLY A 110 5.99 -1.02 -8.23
CA GLY A 110 6.66 0.09 -8.88
C GLY A 110 5.71 0.92 -9.73
N VAL A 111 5.94 2.23 -9.82
CA VAL A 111 5.08 3.13 -10.62
C VAL A 111 5.31 3.07 -12.12
N TYR A 112 6.49 2.59 -12.55
CA TYR A 112 6.91 2.59 -13.95
C TYR A 112 5.94 1.86 -14.90
N HIS A 113 5.39 0.72 -14.48
CA HIS A 113 4.51 -0.11 -15.32
C HIS A 113 3.02 0.16 -15.10
N LEU A 114 2.67 1.16 -14.28
CA LEU A 114 1.26 1.52 -14.05
C LEU A 114 0.75 2.33 -15.23
N THR A 115 -0.08 1.69 -16.07
CA THR A 115 -0.60 2.26 -17.33
C THR A 115 -1.48 3.49 -17.14
N TYR A 116 -2.01 3.69 -15.93
CA TYR A 116 -2.82 4.85 -15.57
C TYR A 116 -1.99 6.01 -14.98
N PHE A 117 -0.72 5.79 -14.62
CA PHE A 117 0.16 6.89 -14.22
C PHE A 117 0.55 7.72 -15.45
N PRO A 118 0.61 9.06 -15.37
CA PRO A 118 1.10 9.88 -16.46
C PRO A 118 2.59 9.59 -16.75
N ASP A 119 2.99 9.63 -18.02
CA ASP A 119 4.36 9.32 -18.46
C ASP A 119 5.46 10.06 -17.68
N PRO A 120 5.33 11.37 -17.34
CA PRO A 120 6.35 12.07 -16.55
C PRO A 120 6.54 11.53 -15.13
N TYR A 121 5.56 10.80 -14.59
CA TYR A 121 5.61 10.20 -13.24
C TYR A 121 5.98 8.72 -13.24
N ARG A 122 6.21 8.10 -14.42
CA ARG A 122 6.65 6.70 -14.53
C ARG A 122 8.17 6.58 -14.42
N PHE A 123 8.70 6.76 -13.23
CA PHE A 123 10.11 6.48 -12.91
C PHE A 123 10.28 5.15 -12.19
N HIS A 124 11.48 4.57 -12.23
CA HIS A 124 11.76 3.30 -11.53
C HIS A 124 11.82 3.49 -10.01
N PHE A 125 10.64 3.50 -9.39
CA PHE A 125 10.47 3.63 -7.95
C PHE A 125 9.52 2.56 -7.44
N ASN A 126 10.08 1.60 -6.70
CA ASN A 126 9.42 0.37 -6.26
C ASN A 126 8.86 0.46 -4.83
N ALA A 127 8.19 1.57 -4.51
CA ALA A 127 7.64 1.82 -3.18
C ALA A 127 6.26 2.50 -3.22
N HIS A 128 5.40 2.07 -4.14
CA HIS A 128 4.02 2.53 -4.23
C HIS A 128 3.03 1.49 -3.72
N ASN A 129 2.02 1.90 -2.95
CA ASN A 129 1.04 1.00 -2.37
C ASN A 129 -0.33 1.19 -3.03
N LEU A 130 -0.98 0.10 -3.43
CA LEU A 130 -2.33 0.08 -3.98
C LEU A 130 -3.09 -1.16 -3.51
N VAL A 131 -4.39 -1.23 -3.78
CA VAL A 131 -5.22 -2.41 -3.52
C VAL A 131 -5.71 -2.99 -4.83
N VAL A 132 -5.57 -4.29 -5.03
CA VAL A 132 -6.28 -5.02 -6.08
C VAL A 132 -7.55 -5.60 -5.47
N TYR A 133 -8.70 -5.29 -6.05
CA TYR A 133 -10.01 -5.73 -5.56
C TYR A 133 -10.79 -6.58 -6.57
N GLY A 134 -10.23 -6.81 -7.76
CA GLY A 134 -10.85 -7.71 -8.71
C GLY A 134 -9.96 -8.06 -9.89
N LYS A 135 -10.42 -9.06 -10.63
CA LYS A 135 -9.89 -9.50 -11.91
C LYS A 135 -11.06 -9.80 -12.83
N LYS A 136 -10.98 -9.35 -14.08
CA LYS A 136 -11.89 -9.74 -15.15
C LYS A 136 -11.08 -9.85 -16.43
N ASP A 137 -11.24 -10.97 -17.13
CA ASP A 137 -10.42 -11.28 -18.30
C ASP A 137 -8.92 -11.20 -17.91
N ASP A 138 -8.11 -10.46 -18.68
CA ASP A 138 -6.69 -10.21 -18.40
C ASP A 138 -6.43 -8.93 -17.58
N ASN A 139 -7.49 -8.27 -17.08
CA ASN A 139 -7.37 -6.99 -16.39
C ASN A 139 -7.59 -7.13 -14.88
N TYR A 140 -6.73 -6.47 -14.11
CA TYR A 140 -6.91 -6.29 -12.67
C TYR A 140 -7.57 -4.94 -12.37
N TYR A 141 -8.50 -4.96 -11.42
CA TYR A 141 -9.17 -3.78 -10.92
C TYR A 141 -8.47 -3.28 -9.67
N ILE A 142 -8.06 -2.02 -9.73
CA ILE A 142 -7.14 -1.41 -8.77
C ILE A 142 -7.84 -0.24 -8.09
N SER A 143 -7.69 -0.17 -6.77
CA SER A 143 -7.92 1.01 -5.96
C SER A 143 -6.56 1.59 -5.62
N ASP A 144 -6.16 2.62 -6.36
CA ASP A 144 -4.93 3.37 -6.07
C ASP A 144 -5.27 4.60 -5.23
N PRO A 145 -4.91 4.64 -3.93
CA PRO A 145 -5.36 5.70 -3.03
C PRO A 145 -4.89 7.11 -3.41
N ILE A 146 -3.86 7.29 -4.24
CA ILE A 146 -3.37 8.64 -4.60
C ILE A 146 -3.86 9.11 -5.97
N MET A 147 -4.70 8.32 -6.64
CA MET A 147 -5.26 8.61 -7.98
C MET A 147 -6.78 8.62 -7.95
#